data_AF-A0A0S4X0E0-F1
#
_entry.id   AF-A0A0S4X0E0-F1
#
_cell.length_a   1.000
_cell.length_b   1.000
_cell.length_c   1.000
_cell.angle_alpha   90.00
_cell.angle_beta   90.00
_cell.angle_gamma   90.00
#
_symmetry.space_group_name_H-M   'P 1'
#
loop_
_entity.id
_entity.type
_entity.pdbx_description
1 polymer ?
#
loop_
_entity_poly.entity_id
_entity_poly.type
_entity_poly.pdbx_seq_one_letter_code
_entity_poly.pdbx_strand_id
1 'polypeptide(L)' 'MKATKKAADEMRIATNKIAAAGHDRCPVAIKAENIDAWLNPNPSDLECLDAILEAPERPYYQHRVAA' A
#
# COMPACT_ATOMS: atom_id res chain seq x y z
N MET A 1 -6.89 -11.50 39.65
CA MET A 1 -7.80 -12.10 38.65
C MET A 1 -7.10 -12.07 37.30
N LYS A 2 -6.98 -13.21 36.60
CA LYS A 2 -6.10 -13.36 35.44
C LYS A 2 -6.68 -12.61 34.23
N ALA A 3 -5.89 -11.72 33.62
CA ALA A 3 -6.22 -11.13 32.32
C ALA A 3 -6.36 -12.27 31.30
N THR A 4 -7.51 -12.32 30.62
CA THR A 4 -7.84 -13.39 29.69
C THR A 4 -6.93 -13.29 28.47
N LYS A 5 -6.36 -14.43 28.07
CA LYS A 5 -5.45 -14.55 26.92
C LYS A 5 -6.05 -13.97 25.62
N LYS A 6 -7.38 -13.95 25.52
CA LYS A 6 -8.17 -13.32 24.45
C LYS A 6 -7.98 -11.80 24.35
N ALA A 7 -7.93 -11.09 25.49
CA ALA A 7 -7.76 -9.63 25.50
C ALA A 7 -6.33 -9.20 25.08
N ALA A 8 -5.33 -10.03 25.36
CA ALA A 8 -3.95 -9.80 24.93
C ALA A 8 -3.72 -10.07 23.43
N ASP A 9 -4.56 -10.90 22.81
CA ASP A 9 -4.50 -11.21 21.38
C ASP A 9 -5.34 -10.20 20.55
N GLU A 10 -6.49 -9.76 21.07
CA GLU A 10 -7.30 -8.69 20.47
C GLU A 10 -6.57 -7.33 20.49
N MET A 11 -5.74 -7.05 21.50
CA MET A 11 -4.91 -5.83 21.56
C MET A 11 -3.82 -5.79 20.45
N ARG A 12 -3.40 -6.94 19.89
CA ARG A 12 -2.42 -6.96 18.79
C ARG A 12 -2.97 -6.49 17.44
N ILE A 13 -4.29 -6.53 17.26
CA ILE A 13 -4.96 -6.04 16.04
C ILE A 13 -5.24 -4.53 16.12
N ALA A 14 -4.63 -3.81 17.09
CA ALA A 14 -4.72 -2.36 17.21
C ALA A 14 -3.72 -1.60 16.31
N THR A 15 -2.82 -2.30 15.62
CA THR A 15 -1.83 -1.70 14.72
C THR A 15 -2.19 -2.08 13.29
N ASN A 16 -2.38 -1.05 12.43
CA ASN A 16 -2.62 -1.15 10.99
C ASN A 16 -1.94 -2.40 10.39
N LYS A 17 -2.71 -3.27 9.70
CA LYS A 17 -2.25 -4.57 9.17
C LYS A 17 -0.92 -4.50 8.42
N ILE A 18 -0.63 -3.35 7.81
CA ILE A 18 0.63 -3.05 7.11
C ILE A 18 1.82 -3.06 8.09
N ALA A 19 1.71 -2.33 9.20
CA ALA A 19 2.75 -2.29 10.23
C ALA A 19 2.85 -3.62 11.01
N ALA A 20 1.74 -4.34 11.17
CA ALA A 20 1.75 -5.68 11.78
C ALA A 20 2.50 -6.72 10.93
N ALA A 21 2.56 -6.53 9.61
CA ALA A 21 3.38 -7.32 8.69
C ALA A 21 4.86 -6.89 8.66
N GLY A 22 5.26 -5.90 9.47
CA GLY A 22 6.62 -5.35 9.49
C GLY A 22 6.92 -4.41 8.32
N HIS A 23 5.90 -3.96 7.59
CA HIS A 23 6.06 -3.02 6.49
C HIS A 23 5.80 -1.59 6.96
N ASP A 24 6.75 -0.71 6.63
CA ASP A 24 6.62 0.75 6.82
C ASP A 24 6.24 1.47 5.51
N ARG A 25 6.13 0.72 4.40
CA ARG A 25 5.87 1.27 3.06
C ARG A 25 4.70 0.56 2.38
N CYS A 26 3.97 1.29 1.55
CA CYS A 26 2.88 0.80 0.73
C CYS A 26 3.19 1.09 -0.77
N PRO A 27 2.89 0.16 -1.70
CA PRO A 27 2.99 0.45 -3.13
C PRO A 27 2.10 1.62 -3.56
N VAL A 28 2.59 2.44 -4.48
CA VAL A 28 1.81 3.47 -5.15
C VAL A 28 1.19 2.87 -6.41
N ALA A 29 -0.14 2.93 -6.53
CA ALA A 29 -0.82 2.48 -7.73
C ALA A 29 -0.65 3.52 -8.85
N ILE A 30 0.03 3.14 -9.93
CA ILE A 30 0.25 3.97 -11.10
C ILE A 30 -0.91 3.77 -12.07
N LYS A 31 -1.47 4.87 -12.57
CA LYS A 31 -2.52 4.85 -13.59
C LYS A 31 -2.04 4.17 -14.87
N ALA A 32 -2.92 3.41 -15.52
CA ALA A 32 -2.59 2.68 -16.74
C ALA A 32 -2.01 3.58 -17.85
N GLU A 33 -2.49 4.82 -17.96
CA GLU A 33 -2.04 5.76 -18.99
C GLU A 33 -0.60 6.24 -18.78
N ASN A 34 -0.06 6.09 -17.56
CA ASN A 34 1.28 6.54 -17.18
C ASN A 34 2.34 5.42 -17.18
N ILE A 35 1.96 4.18 -17.56
CA ILE A 35 2.87 3.02 -17.51
C ILE A 35 4.08 3.22 -18.41
N ASP A 36 3.87 3.66 -19.65
CA ASP A 36 4.97 3.82 -20.62
C ASP A 36 6.00 4.87 -20.16
N ALA A 37 5.52 5.99 -19.61
CA ALA A 37 6.37 7.05 -19.06
C ALA A 37 7.13 6.58 -17.81
N TRP A 38 6.51 5.74 -16.97
CA TRP A 38 7.15 5.17 -15.79
C TRP A 38 8.24 4.15 -16.15
N LEU A 39 8.01 3.30 -17.15
CA LEU A 39 8.95 2.26 -17.57
C LEU A 39 10.11 2.81 -18.41
N ASN A 40 9.88 3.91 -19.15
CA ASN A 40 10.88 4.55 -20.01
C ASN A 40 11.04 6.03 -19.64
N PRO A 41 11.65 6.34 -18.49
CA PRO A 41 11.75 7.70 -18.02
C PRO A 41 12.70 8.54 -18.89
N ASN A 42 12.37 9.81 -19.06
CA ASN A 42 13.30 10.79 -19.58
C ASN A 42 14.19 11.31 -18.42
N PRO A 43 15.51 11.06 -18.40
CA PRO A 43 16.37 11.49 -17.31
C PRO A 43 16.48 13.01 -17.17
N SER A 44 16.09 13.77 -18.19
CA SER A 44 16.04 15.24 -18.14
C SER A 44 14.72 15.79 -17.60
N ASP A 45 13.73 14.95 -17.31
CA ASP A 45 12.39 15.35 -16.86
C ASP A 45 11.91 14.47 -15.70
N LEU A 46 12.53 14.68 -14.54
CA LEU A 46 12.16 13.97 -13.31
C LEU A 46 10.86 14.51 -12.70
N GLU A 47 10.51 15.78 -12.97
CA GLU A 47 9.27 16.39 -12.49
C GLU A 47 8.03 15.64 -13.01
N CYS A 48 8.10 15.12 -14.24
CA CYS A 48 7.05 14.25 -14.79
C CYS A 48 6.85 12.97 -13.97
N LEU A 49 7.92 12.35 -13.45
CA LEU A 49 7.82 11.16 -12.61
C LEU A 49 7.21 11.49 -11.24
N ASP A 50 7.57 12.63 -10.65
CA ASP A 50 6.99 13.09 -9.40
C ASP A 50 5.48 13.34 -9.55
N ALA A 51 5.07 13.97 -10.65
CA ALA A 51 3.65 14.20 -10.96
C ALA A 51 2.85 12.89 -11.12
N ILE A 52 3.45 11.83 -11.66
CA ILE A 52 2.84 10.49 -11.74
C ILE A 52 2.56 9.94 -10.33
N LEU A 53 3.51 10.11 -9.41
CA LEU A 53 3.40 9.60 -8.03
C LEU A 53 2.44 10.42 -7.17
N GLU A 54 2.30 11.73 -7.42
CA GLU A 54 1.34 12.60 -6.74
C GLU A 54 -0.11 12.37 -7.18
N ALA A 55 -0.33 11.72 -8.32
CA ALA A 55 -1.64 11.42 -8.87
C ALA A 55 -1.96 9.91 -8.88
N PRO A 56 -1.91 9.21 -7.72
CA PRO A 56 -2.08 7.76 -7.67
C PRO A 56 -3.50 7.34 -8.06
N GLU A 57 -3.59 6.19 -8.71
CA GLU A 57 -4.87 5.51 -8.88
C GLU A 57 -5.38 5.05 -7.51
N ARG A 58 -6.71 5.08 -7.31
CA ARG A 58 -7.34 4.58 -6.07
C ARG A 58 -8.19 3.33 -6.36
N PRO A 59 -7.55 2.20 -6.66
CA PRO A 59 -8.26 0.95 -6.92
C PRO A 59 -8.94 0.43 -5.65
N TYR A 60 -10.12 -0.14 -5.82
CA TYR A 60 -10.84 -0.83 -4.76
C TYR A 60 -10.51 -2.33 -4.80
N TYR A 61 -9.75 -2.81 -3.82
CA TYR A 61 -9.39 -4.22 -3.72
C TYR A 61 -10.44 -5.00 -2.93
N GLN A 62 -11.04 -6.03 -3.54
CA GLN A 62 -11.88 -7.00 -2.85
C GLN A 62 -11.06 -8.26 -2.52
N HIS A 63 -11.04 -8.65 -1.25
CA HIS A 63 -10.45 -9.91 -0.84
C HIS A 63 -11.47 -11.04 -1.06
N ARG A 64 -11.17 -11.97 -1.96
CA ARG A 64 -11.91 -13.24 -2.10
C ARG A 64 -11.05 -14.38 -1.58
N VAL A 65 -11.64 -15.22 -0.73
CA VAL A 65 -11.01 -16.48 -0.31
C VAL A 65 -11.10 -17.44 -1.50
N ALA A 66 -9.96 -17.95 -1.96
CA ALA A 66 -9.94 -19.03 -2.95
C ALA A 66 -10.52 -20.30 -2.31
N ALA A 67 -11.41 -20.99 -3.02
CA ALA A 67 -12.07 -22.21 -2.54
C ALA A 67 -11.13 -23.42 -2.59
#